data_AF-A0A2V8E159-F1
#
_entry.id   AF-A0A2V8E159-F1
#
_cell.length_a   1.000
_cell.length_b   1.000
_cell.length_c   1.000
_cell.angle_alpha   90.00
_cell.angle_beta   90.00
_cell.angle_gamma   90.00
#
_symmetry.space_group_name_H-M   'P 1'
#
loop_
_entity.id
_entity.type
_entity.pdbx_description
1 polymer ?
#
loop_
_entity_poly.entity_id
_entity_poly.type
_entity_poly.pdbx_seq_one_letter_code
_entity_poly.pdbx_strand_id
1 'polypeptide(L)'
;MLPALRRLIAAAPTDAPSAADLALRRLAQLAPDEARPLILREIHNPRRGATLKTLGSLRDAELPDLDDALAANFETSKSEIHAALVQRYATRKVAPRILASVDDKIGVMACRQQASILAYFLRVDEATGSTLLDRAMTSRATGCWRSLNEIAALRMTPVVQRRAIADLDNPDPDVVIAAIQTLGQHGSPAALEPLRMAFERWHTSWADRAAELAYSLAVERPNARQAMVEDAFRQAIGAGQRWLMRADDLRELQSLCVTSSCRQQIGYMIHDDDTRITLWSINDSEESNIELAQYRFSSIKALEQMLARYPRGTAFVVQRTNQAGDVTAAISGLLKIAAAYGLSIKEP
;
A
#
# COMPACT_ATOMS: atom_id res chain seq x y z
N MET A 1 -33.96 -1.09 4.91
CA MET A 1 -32.60 -1.65 4.94
C MET A 1 -32.04 -1.78 6.36
N LEU A 2 -31.96 -0.69 7.15
CA LEU A 2 -31.40 -0.71 8.51
C LEU A 2 -31.96 -1.80 9.46
N PRO A 3 -33.29 -2.08 9.52
CA PRO A 3 -33.82 -3.13 10.41
C PRO A 3 -33.29 -4.54 10.11
N ALA A 4 -32.99 -4.85 8.84
CA ALA A 4 -32.41 -6.13 8.46
C ALA A 4 -30.95 -6.24 8.91
N LEU A 5 -30.18 -5.15 8.78
CA LEU A 5 -28.78 -5.08 9.24
C LEU A 5 -28.70 -5.32 10.75
N ARG A 6 -29.57 -4.68 11.55
CA ARG A 6 -29.63 -4.86 13.01
C ARG A 6 -29.85 -6.33 13.40
N ARG A 7 -30.77 -7.03 12.72
CA ARG A 7 -31.04 -8.46 12.97
C ARG A 7 -29.83 -9.33 12.63
N LEU A 8 -29.15 -9.05 11.52
CA LEU A 8 -27.95 -9.79 11.12
C LEU A 8 -26.80 -9.58 12.11
N ILE A 9 -26.63 -8.36 12.63
CA ILE A 9 -25.60 -8.06 13.63
C ILE A 9 -25.87 -8.81 14.95
N ALA A 10 -27.14 -8.90 15.35
CA ALA A 10 -27.57 -9.58 16.58
C ALA A 10 -27.59 -11.12 16.48
N ALA A 11 -27.43 -11.70 15.29
CA ALA A 11 -27.40 -13.14 15.09
C ALA A 11 -26.11 -13.78 15.65
N ALA A 12 -26.17 -15.07 16.01
CA ALA A 12 -25.01 -15.80 16.52
C ALA A 12 -23.85 -15.86 15.49
N PRO A 13 -22.58 -15.81 15.92
CA PRO A 13 -21.43 -15.88 15.02
C PRO A 13 -21.39 -17.21 14.25
N THR A 14 -21.04 -17.17 12.97
CA THR A 14 -20.75 -18.35 12.13
C THR A 14 -19.29 -18.32 11.68
N ASP A 15 -18.75 -19.45 11.19
CA ASP A 15 -17.32 -19.60 10.84
C ASP A 15 -16.89 -18.94 9.51
N ALA A 16 -17.81 -18.40 8.71
CA ALA A 16 -17.51 -17.58 7.51
C ALA A 16 -17.31 -16.09 7.90
N PRO A 17 -16.75 -15.20 7.04
CA PRO A 17 -16.84 -13.75 7.27
C PRO A 17 -18.29 -13.43 7.55
N SER A 18 -18.59 -13.13 8.81
CA SER A 18 -19.96 -13.32 9.26
C SER A 18 -20.83 -12.34 8.48
N ALA A 19 -22.01 -12.77 8.01
CA ALA A 19 -22.99 -11.85 7.44
C ALA A 19 -23.22 -10.65 8.39
N ALA A 20 -22.98 -10.87 9.69
CA ALA A 20 -22.94 -9.87 10.73
C ALA A 20 -21.77 -8.85 10.61
N ASP A 21 -20.55 -9.23 10.21
CA ASP A 21 -19.42 -8.31 9.97
C ASP A 21 -19.72 -7.40 8.77
N LEU A 22 -20.22 -7.99 7.68
CA LEU A 22 -20.65 -7.22 6.51
C LEU A 22 -21.83 -6.31 6.86
N ALA A 23 -22.80 -6.79 7.64
CA ALA A 23 -23.92 -5.99 8.09
C ALA A 23 -23.46 -4.83 9.00
N LEU A 24 -22.48 -5.05 9.88
CA LEU A 24 -21.90 -4.01 10.71
C LEU A 24 -21.16 -2.95 9.87
N ARG A 25 -20.38 -3.38 8.87
CA ARG A 25 -19.73 -2.46 7.94
C ARG A 25 -20.75 -1.62 7.17
N ARG A 26 -21.81 -2.25 6.66
CA ARG A 26 -22.87 -1.54 5.94
C ARG A 26 -23.64 -0.60 6.86
N LEU A 27 -23.83 -0.98 8.13
CA LEU A 27 -24.41 -0.09 9.14
C LEU A 27 -23.51 1.13 9.37
N ALA A 28 -22.19 0.96 9.47
CA ALA A 28 -21.25 2.07 9.63
C ALA A 28 -21.30 3.08 8.47
N GLN A 29 -21.55 2.61 7.26
CA GLN A 29 -21.72 3.47 6.08
C GLN A 29 -23.06 4.26 6.11
N LEU A 30 -24.13 3.67 6.65
CA LEU A 30 -25.49 4.23 6.59
C LEU A 30 -25.90 4.99 7.86
N ALA A 31 -25.36 4.60 9.01
CA ALA A 31 -25.70 5.11 10.34
C ALA A 31 -24.44 5.03 11.24
N PRO A 32 -23.44 5.90 11.02
CA PRO A 32 -22.14 5.83 11.70
C PRO A 32 -22.23 5.93 13.22
N ASP A 33 -23.12 6.80 13.73
CA ASP A 33 -23.30 6.99 15.17
C ASP A 33 -23.87 5.74 15.85
N GLU A 34 -24.74 5.00 15.15
CA GLU A 34 -25.29 3.74 15.65
C GLU A 34 -24.26 2.60 15.59
N ALA A 35 -23.46 2.55 14.53
CA ALA A 35 -22.45 1.50 14.34
C ALA A 35 -21.25 1.64 15.29
N ARG A 36 -20.85 2.88 15.61
CA ARG A 36 -19.65 3.17 16.40
C ARG A 36 -19.57 2.39 17.72
N PRO A 37 -20.57 2.40 18.62
CA PRO A 37 -20.50 1.63 19.87
C PRO A 37 -20.43 0.11 19.64
N LEU A 38 -21.03 -0.39 18.56
CA LEU A 38 -20.95 -1.82 18.19
C LEU A 38 -19.54 -2.20 17.73
N ILE A 39 -18.91 -1.36 16.92
CA ILE A 39 -17.52 -1.58 16.47
C ILE A 39 -16.56 -1.52 17.65
N LEU A 40 -16.71 -0.56 18.58
CA LEU A 40 -15.89 -0.52 19.79
C LEU A 40 -15.96 -1.81 20.60
N ARG A 41 -17.16 -2.38 20.75
CA ARG A 41 -17.36 -3.65 21.45
C ARG A 41 -16.63 -4.80 20.75
N GLU A 42 -16.67 -4.84 19.43
CA GLU A 42 -15.95 -5.84 18.64
C GLU A 42 -14.43 -5.61 18.62
N ILE A 43 -13.94 -4.36 18.75
CA ILE A 43 -12.50 -4.10 18.95
C ILE A 43 -12.05 -4.60 20.33
N HIS A 44 -12.87 -4.38 21.36
CA HIS A 44 -12.58 -4.84 22.72
C HIS A 44 -12.50 -6.37 22.80
N ASN A 45 -13.33 -7.10 22.07
CA ASN A 45 -13.30 -8.56 22.01
C ASN A 45 -13.76 -9.06 20.64
N PRO A 46 -12.84 -9.21 19.66
CA PRO A 46 -13.19 -9.59 18.31
C PRO A 46 -13.86 -10.96 18.25
N ARG A 47 -15.10 -11.02 17.77
CA ARG A 47 -15.76 -12.30 17.52
C ARG A 47 -15.10 -13.06 16.36
N ARG A 48 -15.38 -14.37 16.28
CA ARG A 48 -15.02 -15.17 15.11
C ARG A 48 -15.65 -14.58 13.83
N GLY A 49 -14.85 -14.44 12.79
CA GLY A 49 -15.27 -13.87 11.51
C GLY A 49 -15.34 -12.34 11.46
N ALA A 50 -14.90 -11.63 12.51
CA ALA A 50 -14.65 -10.20 12.43
C ALA A 50 -13.48 -9.88 11.49
N THR A 51 -13.57 -8.78 10.76
CA THR A 51 -12.53 -8.39 9.79
C THR A 51 -11.95 -7.00 10.07
N LEU A 52 -10.68 -6.79 9.72
CA LEU A 52 -10.03 -5.48 9.82
C LEU A 52 -10.67 -4.42 8.91
N LYS A 53 -11.31 -4.81 7.81
CA LYS A 53 -12.09 -3.89 6.98
C LYS A 53 -13.25 -3.24 7.76
N THR A 54 -13.80 -3.95 8.75
CA THR A 54 -14.89 -3.45 9.60
C THR A 54 -14.34 -2.81 10.87
N LEU A 55 -13.49 -3.51 11.62
CA LEU A 55 -12.97 -3.00 12.89
C LEU A 55 -11.98 -1.85 12.71
N GLY A 56 -11.30 -1.80 11.57
CA GLY A 56 -10.42 -0.71 11.16
C GLY A 56 -11.15 0.48 10.51
N SER A 57 -12.48 0.51 10.49
CA SER A 57 -13.23 1.59 9.83
C SER A 57 -13.41 2.84 10.71
N LEU A 58 -13.18 2.76 12.02
CA LEU A 58 -13.27 3.93 12.90
C LEU A 58 -12.21 4.97 12.51
N ARG A 59 -12.60 6.24 12.57
CA ARG A 59 -11.73 7.38 12.25
C ARG A 59 -10.76 7.72 13.37
N ASP A 60 -11.05 7.24 14.58
CA ASP A 60 -10.22 7.44 15.76
C ASP A 60 -8.81 6.89 15.51
N ALA A 61 -7.81 7.71 15.79
CA ALA A 61 -6.41 7.32 15.63
C ALA A 61 -5.93 6.41 16.76
N GLU A 62 -6.47 6.59 17.97
CA GLU A 62 -6.17 5.78 19.15
C GLU A 62 -7.45 5.63 20.01
N LEU A 63 -7.54 4.56 20.79
CA LEU A 63 -8.65 4.26 21.69
C LEU A 63 -8.09 3.95 23.09
N PRO A 64 -7.70 4.97 23.89
CA PRO A 64 -7.05 4.78 25.19
C PRO A 64 -7.86 3.92 26.16
N ASP A 65 -9.20 4.02 26.12
CA ASP A 65 -10.09 3.22 26.98
C ASP A 65 -10.06 1.73 26.64
N LEU A 66 -9.51 1.35 25.47
CA LEU A 66 -9.37 -0.04 25.03
C LEU A 66 -7.94 -0.56 25.15
N ASP A 67 -6.98 0.24 25.61
CA ASP A 67 -5.57 -0.14 25.68
C ASP A 67 -5.35 -1.48 26.41
N ASP A 68 -5.95 -1.64 27.59
CA ASP A 68 -5.81 -2.86 28.38
C ASP A 68 -6.40 -4.09 27.69
N ALA A 69 -7.55 -3.94 27.03
CA ALA A 69 -8.20 -5.02 26.28
C ALA A 69 -7.37 -5.40 25.04
N LEU A 70 -6.87 -4.41 24.30
CA LEU A 70 -6.01 -4.62 23.12
C LEU A 70 -4.73 -5.37 23.49
N ALA A 71 -4.07 -4.95 24.58
CA ALA A 71 -2.87 -5.62 25.07
C ALA A 71 -3.16 -7.05 25.54
N ALA A 72 -4.20 -7.24 26.36
CA ALA A 72 -4.56 -8.56 26.89
C ALA A 72 -4.96 -9.56 25.77
N ASN A 73 -5.72 -9.10 24.77
CA ASN A 73 -6.11 -9.94 23.63
C ASN A 73 -4.89 -10.37 22.81
N PHE A 74 -3.94 -9.46 22.57
CA PHE A 74 -2.72 -9.76 21.84
C PHE A 74 -1.76 -10.68 22.61
N GLU A 75 -1.63 -10.47 23.92
CA GLU A 75 -0.86 -11.34 24.81
C GLU A 75 -1.38 -12.78 24.75
N THR A 76 -2.71 -12.93 24.83
CA THR A 76 -3.43 -14.21 24.76
C THR A 76 -3.34 -14.87 23.37
N SER A 77 -3.52 -14.08 22.31
CA SER A 77 -3.54 -14.57 20.94
C SER A 77 -2.86 -13.58 20.00
N LYS A 78 -1.68 -13.95 19.51
CA LYS A 78 -0.88 -13.13 18.58
C LYS A 78 -1.35 -13.27 17.13
N SER A 79 -2.66 -13.32 16.91
CA SER A 79 -3.25 -13.45 15.58
C SER A 79 -3.09 -12.14 14.78
N GLU A 80 -3.29 -12.21 13.46
CA GLU A 80 -3.20 -11.04 12.56
C GLU A 80 -4.15 -9.92 12.99
N ILE A 81 -5.39 -10.25 13.36
CA ILE A 81 -6.38 -9.24 13.76
C ILE A 81 -5.98 -8.52 15.05
N HIS A 82 -5.47 -9.23 16.07
CA HIS A 82 -5.05 -8.59 17.32
C HIS A 82 -3.83 -7.70 17.11
N ALA A 83 -2.84 -8.15 16.34
CA ALA A 83 -1.66 -7.35 16.01
C ALA A 83 -2.05 -6.06 15.27
N ALA A 84 -2.96 -6.15 14.30
CA ALA A 84 -3.43 -5.00 13.54
C ALA A 84 -4.29 -4.03 14.37
N LEU A 85 -5.11 -4.54 15.31
CA LEU A 85 -5.86 -3.68 16.24
C LEU A 85 -4.94 -2.93 17.20
N VAL A 86 -3.88 -3.58 17.71
CA VAL A 86 -2.82 -2.90 18.49
C VAL A 86 -2.15 -1.82 17.64
N GLN A 87 -1.72 -2.16 16.43
CA GLN A 87 -1.12 -1.21 15.49
C GLN A 87 -1.99 0.02 15.25
N ARG A 88 -3.28 -0.21 15.03
CA ARG A 88 -4.21 0.85 14.67
C ARG A 88 -4.66 1.71 15.85
N TYR A 89 -5.00 1.11 16.99
CA TYR A 89 -5.75 1.82 18.04
C TYR A 89 -5.04 1.93 19.38
N ALA A 90 -4.03 1.11 19.67
CA ALA A 90 -3.37 1.17 20.97
C ALA A 90 -2.53 2.46 21.10
N THR A 91 -2.50 3.04 22.30
CA THR A 91 -1.65 4.19 22.60
C THR A 91 -0.23 3.73 22.95
N ARG A 92 0.69 4.68 23.19
CA ARG A 92 2.03 4.39 23.74
C ARG A 92 1.99 3.72 25.12
N LYS A 93 0.91 3.85 25.90
CA LYS A 93 0.83 3.34 27.28
C LYS A 93 1.09 1.83 27.38
N VAL A 94 0.66 1.07 26.37
CA VAL A 94 0.81 -0.40 26.35
C VAL A 94 2.11 -0.87 25.70
N ALA A 95 2.95 0.04 25.19
CA ALA A 95 4.18 -0.32 24.49
C ALA A 95 5.09 -1.27 25.29
N PRO A 96 5.30 -1.08 26.61
CA PRO A 96 6.09 -2.02 27.42
C PRO A 96 5.51 -3.44 27.45
N ARG A 97 4.18 -3.57 27.56
CA ARG A 97 3.48 -4.87 27.58
C ARG A 97 3.59 -5.57 26.23
N ILE A 98 3.33 -4.84 25.15
CA ILE A 98 3.44 -5.37 23.80
C ILE A 98 4.88 -5.83 23.53
N LEU A 99 5.88 -5.01 23.87
CA LEU A 99 7.29 -5.35 23.69
C LEU A 99 7.68 -6.63 24.43
N ALA A 100 7.33 -6.71 25.73
CA ALA A 100 7.61 -7.89 26.55
C ALA A 100 6.98 -9.18 25.96
N SER A 101 5.88 -9.08 25.23
CA SER A 101 5.18 -10.25 24.66
C SER A 101 5.79 -10.77 23.34
N VAL A 102 6.63 -9.96 22.67
CA VAL A 102 7.16 -10.21 21.30
C VAL A 102 8.66 -10.04 21.14
N ASP A 103 9.38 -9.52 22.11
CA ASP A 103 10.78 -9.11 21.91
C ASP A 103 11.66 -10.29 21.44
N ASP A 104 11.52 -11.46 22.04
CA ASP A 104 12.21 -12.70 21.66
C ASP A 104 11.71 -13.31 20.33
N LYS A 105 10.64 -12.76 19.74
CA LYS A 105 9.94 -13.32 18.58
C LYS A 105 10.10 -12.49 17.31
N ILE A 106 10.56 -11.25 17.41
CA ILE A 106 10.85 -10.44 16.22
C ILE A 106 11.95 -11.13 15.40
N GLY A 107 11.64 -11.38 14.12
CA GLY A 107 12.46 -12.14 13.19
C GLY A 107 11.98 -13.57 12.96
N VAL A 108 11.17 -14.13 13.86
CA VAL A 108 10.61 -15.50 13.76
C VAL A 108 9.09 -15.54 13.69
N MET A 109 8.41 -14.42 13.96
CA MET A 109 6.96 -14.29 13.81
C MET A 109 6.53 -14.34 12.34
N ALA A 110 5.26 -14.70 12.13
CA ALA A 110 4.63 -14.56 10.82
C ALA A 110 4.60 -13.08 10.38
N CYS A 111 4.78 -12.86 9.08
CA CYS A 111 5.17 -11.55 8.55
C CYS A 111 4.13 -10.46 8.76
N ARG A 112 2.84 -10.77 8.60
CA ARG A 112 1.75 -9.77 8.76
C ARG A 112 1.60 -9.28 10.20
N GLN A 113 1.68 -10.21 11.15
CA GLN A 113 1.68 -9.92 12.58
C GLN A 113 2.87 -9.05 12.94
N GLN A 114 4.06 -9.47 12.50
CA GLN A 114 5.29 -8.72 12.71
C GLN A 114 5.22 -7.32 12.11
N ALA A 115 4.74 -7.18 10.88
CA ALA A 115 4.60 -5.88 10.21
C ALA A 115 3.69 -4.94 11.00
N SER A 116 2.58 -5.46 11.54
CA SER A 116 1.67 -4.69 12.40
C SER A 116 2.36 -4.20 13.67
N ILE A 117 3.10 -5.07 14.36
CA ILE A 117 3.81 -4.70 15.58
C ILE A 117 4.98 -3.73 15.30
N LEU A 118 5.73 -3.91 14.21
CA LEU A 118 6.75 -2.96 13.80
C LEU A 118 6.15 -1.59 13.49
N ALA A 119 5.03 -1.55 12.75
CA ALA A 119 4.31 -0.32 12.46
C ALA A 119 3.74 0.36 13.72
N TYR A 120 3.33 -0.42 14.73
CA TYR A 120 2.94 0.11 16.05
C TYR A 120 4.11 0.87 16.70
N PHE A 121 5.27 0.22 16.86
CA PHE A 121 6.43 0.86 17.49
C PHE A 121 6.95 2.04 16.66
N LEU A 122 7.02 1.94 15.33
CA LEU A 122 7.34 3.07 14.46
C LEU A 122 6.38 4.26 14.62
N ARG A 123 5.15 4.04 15.10
CA ARG A 123 4.18 5.09 15.38
C ARG A 123 4.33 5.69 16.78
N VAL A 124 4.52 4.86 17.82
CA VAL A 124 4.47 5.31 19.22
C VAL A 124 5.84 5.55 19.85
N ASP A 125 6.89 4.90 19.34
CA ASP A 125 8.28 4.94 19.83
C ASP A 125 9.26 4.61 18.67
N GLU A 126 9.57 5.61 17.84
CA GLU A 126 10.34 5.40 16.60
C GLU A 126 11.74 4.81 16.84
N ALA A 127 12.39 5.10 17.97
CA ALA A 127 13.70 4.56 18.32
C ALA A 127 13.63 3.04 18.57
N THR A 128 12.64 2.61 19.35
CA THR A 128 12.36 1.18 19.55
C THR A 128 11.96 0.54 18.23
N GLY A 129 11.03 1.17 17.49
CA GLY A 129 10.58 0.70 16.17
C GLY A 129 11.71 0.48 15.18
N SER A 130 12.68 1.40 15.10
CA SER A 130 13.87 1.28 14.25
C SER A 130 14.70 0.05 14.63
N THR A 131 14.95 -0.15 15.93
CA THR A 131 15.73 -1.29 16.42
C THR A 131 15.06 -2.62 16.08
N LEU A 132 13.74 -2.70 16.28
CA LEU A 132 12.96 -3.89 15.95
C LEU A 132 12.90 -4.13 14.44
N LEU A 133 12.80 -3.07 13.64
CA LEU A 133 12.82 -3.14 12.18
C LEU A 133 14.14 -3.74 11.69
N ASP A 134 15.28 -3.25 12.18
CA ASP A 134 16.58 -3.76 11.76
C ASP A 134 16.77 -5.23 12.11
N ARG A 135 16.34 -5.65 13.30
CA ARG A 135 16.33 -7.07 13.70
C ARG A 135 15.45 -7.91 12.78
N ALA A 136 14.24 -7.44 12.48
CA ALA A 136 13.30 -8.13 11.60
C ALA A 136 13.83 -8.29 10.17
N MET A 137 14.43 -7.23 9.60
CA MET A 137 14.93 -7.23 8.22
C MET A 137 16.26 -7.99 8.06
N THR A 138 16.97 -8.26 9.16
CA THR A 138 18.21 -9.05 9.14
C THR A 138 17.97 -10.53 9.41
N SER A 139 16.90 -10.87 10.16
CA SER A 139 16.57 -12.26 10.45
C SER A 139 16.29 -13.07 9.18
N ARG A 140 16.97 -14.21 9.05
CA ARG A 140 16.74 -15.19 7.98
C ARG A 140 15.94 -16.42 8.44
N ALA A 141 15.46 -16.43 9.67
CA ALA A 141 14.67 -17.54 10.22
C ALA A 141 13.30 -17.68 9.52
N THR A 142 12.82 -16.62 8.88
CA THR A 142 11.59 -16.58 8.08
C THR A 142 11.86 -15.89 6.74
N GLY A 143 10.83 -15.80 5.90
CA GLY A 143 10.86 -14.98 4.68
C GLY A 143 10.57 -13.50 4.90
N CYS A 144 10.33 -13.04 6.14
CA CYS A 144 9.76 -11.71 6.42
C CYS A 144 10.72 -10.53 6.21
N TRP A 145 12.01 -10.79 6.03
CA TRP A 145 12.95 -9.76 5.59
C TRP A 145 12.60 -9.17 4.21
N ARG A 146 11.76 -9.86 3.41
CA ARG A 146 11.18 -9.37 2.14
C ARG A 146 9.98 -8.45 2.34
N SER A 147 9.42 -8.38 3.55
CA SER A 147 8.13 -7.74 3.81
C SER A 147 8.25 -6.26 4.20
N LEU A 148 9.34 -5.57 3.82
CA LEU A 148 9.50 -4.13 4.09
C LEU A 148 8.33 -3.31 3.50
N ASN A 149 7.84 -3.71 2.33
CA ASN A 149 6.68 -3.09 1.69
C ASN A 149 5.40 -3.21 2.54
N GLU A 150 5.16 -4.39 3.15
CA GLU A 150 4.00 -4.58 4.05
C GLU A 150 4.06 -3.65 5.27
N ILE A 151 5.26 -3.39 5.80
CA ILE A 151 5.47 -2.44 6.90
C ILE A 151 5.17 -1.02 6.43
N ALA A 152 5.68 -0.62 5.27
CA ALA A 152 5.47 0.69 4.68
C ALA A 152 3.99 0.96 4.36
N ALA A 153 3.25 -0.05 3.89
CA ALA A 153 1.81 0.02 3.65
C ALA A 153 1.02 0.36 4.92
N LEU A 154 1.47 -0.15 6.08
CA LEU A 154 0.87 0.17 7.38
C LEU A 154 1.36 1.51 7.92
N ARG A 155 2.67 1.79 7.79
CA ARG A 155 3.32 2.96 8.37
C ARG A 155 4.63 3.29 7.67
N MET A 156 4.55 4.04 6.58
CA MET A 156 5.74 4.66 5.99
C MET A 156 6.26 5.79 6.89
N THR A 157 7.52 5.71 7.30
CA THR A 157 8.22 6.75 8.07
C THR A 157 9.57 7.09 7.40
N PRO A 158 10.23 8.20 7.77
CA PRO A 158 11.58 8.49 7.30
C PRO A 158 12.58 7.37 7.61
N VAL A 159 12.42 6.64 8.73
CA VAL A 159 13.23 5.46 9.06
C VAL A 159 13.04 4.35 8.02
N VAL A 160 11.79 4.01 7.70
CA VAL A 160 11.48 2.98 6.69
C VAL A 160 11.99 3.38 5.32
N GLN A 161 11.86 4.66 4.94
CA GLN A 161 12.41 5.15 3.66
C GLN A 161 13.93 5.01 3.60
N ARG A 162 14.64 5.44 4.65
CA ARG A 162 16.11 5.34 4.70
C ARG A 162 16.57 3.89 4.62
N ARG A 163 15.86 2.98 5.30
CA ARG A 163 16.14 1.55 5.22
C ARG A 163 15.96 1.03 3.79
N ALA A 164 14.84 1.33 3.14
CA ALA A 164 14.61 0.94 1.76
C ALA A 164 15.65 1.51 0.80
N ILE A 165 16.08 2.77 0.97
CA ILE A 165 17.16 3.37 0.16
C ILE A 165 18.48 2.62 0.36
N ALA A 166 18.84 2.28 1.60
CA ALA A 166 20.06 1.52 1.87
C ALA A 166 20.00 0.09 1.29
N ASP A 167 18.82 -0.53 1.31
CA ASP A 167 18.59 -1.86 0.78
C ASP A 167 18.64 -1.92 -0.78
N LEU A 168 18.68 -0.78 -1.49
CA LEU A 168 18.88 -0.75 -2.95
C LEU A 168 20.26 -1.27 -3.38
N ASP A 169 21.27 -1.19 -2.51
CA ASP A 169 22.63 -1.67 -2.77
C ASP A 169 22.88 -3.06 -2.17
N ASN A 170 21.83 -3.78 -1.75
CA ASN A 170 21.95 -5.12 -1.16
C ASN A 170 22.37 -6.17 -2.22
N PRO A 171 23.26 -7.12 -1.90
CA PRO A 171 23.63 -8.18 -2.84
C PRO A 171 22.49 -9.19 -3.11
N ASP A 172 21.50 -9.28 -2.23
CA ASP A 172 20.35 -10.18 -2.39
C ASP A 172 19.27 -9.50 -3.28
N PRO A 173 18.98 -10.03 -4.49
CA PRO A 173 18.00 -9.44 -5.40
C PRO A 173 16.60 -9.29 -4.80
N ASP A 174 16.22 -10.18 -3.89
CA ASP A 174 14.91 -10.13 -3.26
C ASP A 174 14.79 -8.97 -2.25
N VAL A 175 15.90 -8.61 -1.58
CA VAL A 175 15.95 -7.45 -0.69
C VAL A 175 15.83 -6.18 -1.53
N VAL A 176 16.56 -6.13 -2.65
CA VAL A 176 16.50 -5.01 -3.61
C VAL A 176 15.09 -4.85 -4.18
N ILE A 177 14.45 -5.94 -4.62
CA ILE A 177 13.06 -5.89 -5.12
C ILE A 177 12.10 -5.34 -4.05
N ALA A 178 12.20 -5.82 -2.81
CA ALA A 178 11.35 -5.34 -1.72
C ALA A 178 11.56 -3.83 -1.44
N ALA A 179 12.81 -3.37 -1.48
CA ALA A 179 13.17 -1.96 -1.34
C ALA A 179 12.60 -1.10 -2.48
N ILE A 180 12.78 -1.52 -3.73
CA ILE A 180 12.26 -0.82 -4.92
C ILE A 180 10.74 -0.69 -4.83
N GLN A 181 10.03 -1.77 -4.53
CA GLN A 181 8.58 -1.78 -4.39
C GLN A 181 8.11 -0.86 -3.25
N THR A 182 8.81 -0.89 -2.11
CA THR A 182 8.53 -0.01 -0.96
C THR A 182 8.61 1.46 -1.37
N LEU A 183 9.70 1.86 -2.05
CA LEU A 183 9.91 3.24 -2.47
C LEU A 183 8.93 3.67 -3.58
N GLY A 184 8.66 2.79 -4.55
CA GLY A 184 7.70 3.08 -5.63
C GLY A 184 6.27 3.27 -5.16
N GLN A 185 5.83 2.47 -4.18
CA GLN A 185 4.44 2.48 -3.69
C GLN A 185 4.22 3.49 -2.56
N HIS A 186 5.19 3.64 -1.66
CA HIS A 186 5.01 4.39 -0.42
C HIS A 186 6.03 5.52 -0.20
N GLY A 187 7.12 5.54 -0.97
CA GLY A 187 8.18 6.55 -0.86
C GLY A 187 7.67 7.99 -0.99
N SER A 188 8.38 8.91 -0.36
CA SER A 188 8.18 10.33 -0.64
C SER A 188 8.66 10.67 -2.06
N PRO A 189 8.31 11.85 -2.62
CA PRO A 189 8.83 12.27 -3.92
C PRO A 189 10.37 12.25 -4.00
N ALA A 190 11.06 12.44 -2.87
CA ALA A 190 12.52 12.38 -2.79
C ALA A 190 13.11 10.96 -2.99
N ALA A 191 12.27 9.92 -3.04
CA ALA A 191 12.69 8.55 -3.32
C ALA A 191 12.98 8.28 -4.81
N LEU A 192 12.50 9.15 -5.72
CA LEU A 192 12.69 8.97 -7.16
C LEU A 192 14.17 8.98 -7.56
N GLU A 193 14.94 9.94 -7.04
CA GLU A 193 16.35 10.09 -7.40
C GLU A 193 17.20 8.89 -6.93
N PRO A 194 17.10 8.41 -5.67
CA PRO A 194 17.74 7.16 -5.27
C PRO A 194 17.37 5.94 -6.15
N LEU A 195 16.11 5.83 -6.56
CA LEU A 195 15.67 4.76 -7.46
C LEU A 195 16.32 4.85 -8.84
N ARG A 196 16.38 6.04 -9.44
CA ARG A 196 17.02 6.27 -10.74
C ARG A 196 18.51 5.94 -10.69
N MET A 197 19.22 6.50 -9.72
CA MET A 197 20.65 6.23 -9.53
C MET A 197 20.93 4.74 -9.30
N ALA A 198 20.08 4.03 -8.56
CA ALA A 198 20.23 2.60 -8.35
C ALA A 198 19.96 1.81 -9.63
N PHE A 199 18.98 2.22 -10.45
CA PHE A 199 18.71 1.57 -11.73
C PHE A 199 19.84 1.79 -12.74
N GLU A 200 20.46 2.97 -12.78
CA GLU A 200 21.65 3.24 -13.60
C GLU A 200 22.87 2.38 -13.23
N ARG A 201 23.12 2.21 -11.92
CA ARG A 201 24.17 1.30 -11.42
C ARG A 201 23.88 -0.14 -11.80
N TRP A 202 22.62 -0.57 -11.64
CA TRP A 202 22.18 -1.89 -12.04
C TRP A 202 22.36 -2.09 -13.55
N HIS A 203 21.89 -1.13 -14.38
CA HIS A 203 22.04 -1.16 -15.84
C HIS A 203 23.50 -1.34 -16.24
N THR A 204 24.41 -0.53 -15.68
CA THR A 204 25.85 -0.59 -15.97
C THR A 204 26.42 -1.99 -15.68
N SER A 205 25.91 -2.68 -14.66
CA SER A 205 26.37 -4.03 -14.27
C SER A 205 25.87 -5.14 -15.20
N TRP A 206 24.78 -4.90 -15.94
CA TRP A 206 24.04 -5.93 -16.69
C TRP A 206 23.90 -5.67 -18.19
N ALA A 207 24.21 -4.46 -18.68
CA ALA A 207 24.02 -4.06 -20.09
C ALA A 207 24.65 -5.07 -21.07
N ASP A 208 25.89 -5.48 -20.84
CA ASP A 208 26.61 -6.45 -21.69
C ASP A 208 26.32 -7.91 -21.33
N ARG A 209 25.51 -8.15 -20.30
CA ARG A 209 25.22 -9.47 -19.71
C ARG A 209 23.74 -9.84 -19.77
N ALA A 210 22.97 -9.19 -20.65
CA ALA A 210 21.53 -9.37 -20.79
C ALA A 210 21.11 -10.85 -20.95
N ALA A 211 21.92 -11.65 -21.65
CA ALA A 211 21.65 -13.07 -21.87
C ALA A 211 21.61 -13.91 -20.58
N GLU A 212 22.29 -13.47 -19.52
CA GLU A 212 22.30 -14.15 -18.21
C GLU A 212 21.00 -13.95 -17.43
N LEU A 213 20.23 -12.90 -17.77
CA LEU A 213 18.98 -12.55 -17.10
C LEU A 213 17.79 -13.37 -17.59
N ALA A 214 17.88 -13.95 -18.78
CA ALA A 214 16.79 -14.71 -19.36
C ALA A 214 16.56 -16.01 -18.56
N TYR A 215 15.32 -16.21 -18.13
CA TYR A 215 14.88 -17.43 -17.45
C TYR A 215 14.99 -18.65 -18.37
N SER A 216 15.42 -19.78 -17.81
CA SER A 216 15.45 -21.07 -18.50
C SER A 216 15.04 -22.19 -17.56
N LEU A 217 14.12 -23.05 -18.02
CA LEU A 217 13.77 -24.30 -17.32
C LEU A 217 14.82 -25.40 -17.53
N ALA A 218 15.61 -25.30 -18.60
CA ALA A 218 16.57 -26.33 -18.99
C ALA A 218 17.95 -26.12 -18.35
N VAL A 219 18.31 -24.88 -18.01
CA VAL A 219 19.61 -24.53 -17.44
C VAL A 219 19.38 -23.60 -16.26
N GLU A 220 19.92 -23.97 -15.10
CA GLU A 220 19.91 -23.09 -13.93
C GLU A 220 20.73 -21.83 -14.24
N ARG A 221 20.12 -20.67 -14.00
CA ARG A 221 20.74 -19.37 -14.23
C ARG A 221 20.63 -18.54 -12.96
N PRO A 222 21.71 -18.43 -12.16
CA PRO A 222 21.67 -17.75 -10.87
C PRO A 222 21.27 -16.28 -11.00
N ASN A 223 21.56 -15.67 -12.16
CA ASN A 223 21.28 -14.26 -12.43
C ASN A 223 19.88 -14.01 -13.02
N ALA A 224 19.08 -15.04 -13.31
CA ALA A 224 17.74 -14.85 -13.87
C ALA A 224 16.82 -14.02 -12.95
N ARG A 225 17.08 -14.04 -11.62
CA ARG A 225 16.33 -13.22 -10.66
C ARG A 225 16.53 -11.72 -10.87
N GLN A 226 17.63 -11.29 -11.47
CA GLN A 226 17.91 -9.88 -11.75
C GLN A 226 16.97 -9.30 -12.83
N ALA A 227 16.36 -10.13 -13.69
CA ALA A 227 15.28 -9.67 -14.56
C ALA A 227 14.08 -9.13 -13.77
N MET A 228 13.84 -9.66 -12.56
CA MET A 228 12.77 -9.15 -11.68
C MET A 228 13.17 -7.88 -10.96
N VAL A 229 14.48 -7.64 -10.75
CA VAL A 229 14.99 -6.35 -10.25
C VAL A 229 14.73 -5.27 -11.30
N GLU A 230 15.01 -5.56 -12.58
CA GLU A 230 14.71 -4.66 -13.69
C GLU A 230 13.22 -4.32 -13.78
N ASP A 231 12.34 -5.33 -13.72
CA ASP A 231 10.89 -5.12 -13.76
C ASP A 231 10.39 -4.32 -12.54
N ALA A 232 10.99 -4.55 -11.36
CA ALA A 232 10.69 -3.75 -10.17
C ALA A 232 11.07 -2.28 -10.37
N PHE A 233 12.26 -1.97 -10.90
CA PHE A 233 12.67 -0.60 -11.19
C PHE A 233 11.75 0.06 -12.21
N ARG A 234 11.46 -0.64 -13.31
CA ARG A 234 10.50 -0.21 -14.33
C ARG A 234 9.17 0.18 -13.71
N GLN A 235 8.58 -0.69 -12.90
CA GLN A 235 7.28 -0.46 -12.31
C GLN A 235 7.31 0.67 -11.27
N ALA A 236 8.31 0.67 -10.38
CA ALA A 236 8.43 1.69 -9.35
C ALA A 236 8.63 3.07 -9.96
N ILE A 237 9.64 3.25 -10.83
CA ILE A 237 9.96 4.54 -11.44
C ILE A 237 8.86 4.96 -12.42
N GLY A 238 8.41 4.07 -13.31
CA GLY A 238 7.47 4.44 -14.37
C GLY A 238 6.04 4.68 -13.89
N ALA A 239 5.59 4.00 -12.83
CA ALA A 239 4.20 4.03 -12.36
C ALA A 239 4.03 4.44 -10.88
N GLY A 240 5.10 4.88 -10.22
CA GLY A 240 5.05 5.40 -8.84
C GLY A 240 4.17 6.64 -8.75
N GLN A 241 3.18 6.64 -7.85
CA GLN A 241 2.15 7.70 -7.78
C GLN A 241 2.62 9.00 -7.11
N ARG A 242 3.91 9.09 -6.74
CA ARG A 242 4.46 10.18 -5.92
C ARG A 242 5.25 11.20 -6.74
N TRP A 243 5.48 10.91 -8.01
CA TRP A 243 6.09 11.75 -9.02
C TRP A 243 5.32 11.62 -10.33
N LEU A 244 5.57 12.53 -11.27
CA LEU A 244 4.96 12.52 -12.59
C LEU A 244 6.04 12.16 -13.62
N MET A 245 5.89 11.01 -14.27
CA MET A 245 6.64 10.57 -15.45
C MET A 245 5.85 10.88 -16.71
N ARG A 246 6.43 11.68 -17.61
CA ARG A 246 5.90 11.97 -18.94
C ARG A 246 6.64 11.17 -20.01
N ALA A 247 6.22 11.30 -21.26
CA ALA A 247 6.77 10.54 -22.38
C ALA A 247 8.31 10.60 -22.47
N ASP A 248 8.92 11.77 -22.27
CA ASP A 248 10.38 11.92 -22.31
C ASP A 248 11.07 11.22 -21.12
N ASP A 249 10.52 11.35 -19.91
CA ASP A 249 11.04 10.64 -18.73
C ASP A 249 10.95 9.12 -18.89
N LEU A 250 9.87 8.64 -19.53
CA LEU A 250 9.68 7.23 -19.82
C LEU A 250 10.63 6.73 -20.92
N ARG A 251 10.95 7.55 -21.94
CA ARG A 251 11.97 7.21 -22.95
C ARG A 251 13.37 7.13 -22.34
N GLU A 252 13.69 8.05 -21.43
CA GLU A 252 14.93 7.99 -20.65
C GLU A 252 14.96 6.70 -19.81
N LEU A 253 13.89 6.38 -19.08
CA LEU A 253 13.79 5.12 -18.34
C LEU A 253 13.92 3.89 -19.27
N GLN A 254 13.35 3.94 -20.47
CA GLN A 254 13.44 2.88 -21.48
C GLN A 254 14.87 2.64 -21.94
N SER A 255 15.71 3.68 -21.99
CA SER A 255 17.12 3.57 -22.39
C SER A 255 17.96 2.79 -21.38
N LEU A 256 17.53 2.75 -20.11
CA LEU A 256 18.16 1.96 -19.04
C LEU A 256 17.75 0.49 -19.05
N CYS A 257 16.78 0.08 -19.87
CA CYS A 257 16.40 -1.33 -19.96
C CYS A 257 17.49 -2.16 -20.65
N VAL A 258 17.91 -3.22 -19.98
CA VAL A 258 18.77 -4.30 -20.48
C VAL A 258 17.94 -5.31 -21.27
N THR A 259 16.79 -5.77 -20.75
CA THR A 259 15.98 -6.77 -21.45
C THR A 259 15.01 -6.17 -22.47
N SER A 260 14.65 -6.97 -23.48
CA SER A 260 13.62 -6.59 -24.47
C SER A 260 12.23 -6.47 -23.83
N SER A 261 11.94 -7.29 -22.83
CA SER A 261 10.68 -7.23 -22.09
C SER A 261 10.53 -5.89 -21.37
N CYS A 262 11.57 -5.41 -20.67
CA CYS A 262 11.56 -4.09 -20.05
C CYS A 262 11.28 -2.98 -21.08
N ARG A 263 12.00 -2.98 -22.22
CA ARG A 263 11.79 -1.98 -23.29
C ARG A 263 10.36 -1.98 -23.80
N GLN A 264 9.81 -3.16 -24.08
CA GLN A 264 8.44 -3.32 -24.56
C GLN A 264 7.41 -2.83 -23.54
N GLN A 265 7.58 -3.20 -22.26
CA GLN A 265 6.65 -2.81 -21.19
C GLN A 265 6.65 -1.30 -20.94
N ILE A 266 7.81 -0.63 -21.01
CA ILE A 266 7.84 0.84 -20.96
C ILE A 266 7.21 1.45 -22.20
N GLY A 267 7.39 0.83 -23.38
CA GLY A 267 6.72 1.24 -24.60
C GLY A 267 5.20 1.32 -24.44
N TYR A 268 4.59 0.41 -23.67
CA TYR A 268 3.15 0.46 -23.36
C TYR A 268 2.75 1.57 -22.38
N MET A 269 3.69 2.14 -21.63
CA MET A 269 3.47 3.25 -20.70
C MET A 269 3.61 4.61 -21.37
N ILE A 270 4.28 4.67 -22.53
CA ILE A 270 4.44 5.90 -23.31
C ILE A 270 3.14 6.14 -24.07
N HIS A 271 2.38 7.14 -23.63
CA HIS A 271 1.15 7.58 -24.26
C HIS A 271 1.35 8.89 -25.01
N ASP A 272 0.75 9.03 -26.19
CA ASP A 272 0.69 10.29 -26.93
C ASP A 272 -0.25 11.31 -26.25
N ASP A 273 -1.25 10.81 -25.53
CA ASP A 273 -2.20 11.59 -24.72
C ASP A 273 -2.10 11.15 -23.25
N ASP A 274 -1.42 11.95 -22.43
CA ASP A 274 -1.25 11.76 -20.98
C ASP A 274 -2.29 12.54 -20.15
N THR A 275 -3.36 13.06 -20.76
CA THR A 275 -4.40 13.87 -20.08
C THR A 275 -5.79 13.25 -20.14
N ARG A 276 -5.91 12.00 -20.57
CA ARG A 276 -7.16 11.23 -20.51
C ARG A 276 -7.34 10.53 -19.17
N ILE A 277 -8.44 10.84 -18.48
CA ILE A 277 -8.85 10.19 -17.24
C ILE A 277 -9.95 9.17 -17.57
N THR A 278 -9.72 7.90 -17.31
CA THR A 278 -10.71 6.83 -17.50
C THR A 278 -11.31 6.43 -16.16
N LEU A 279 -12.65 6.41 -16.09
CA LEU A 279 -13.40 5.98 -14.91
C LEU A 279 -14.14 4.67 -15.19
N TRP A 280 -13.79 3.61 -14.46
CA TRP A 280 -14.47 2.31 -14.49
C TRP A 280 -15.46 2.20 -13.31
N SER A 281 -16.57 1.46 -13.51
CA SER A 281 -17.69 1.29 -12.57
C SER A 281 -17.26 1.12 -11.10
N ILE A 282 -17.98 1.83 -10.22
CA ILE A 282 -17.81 1.92 -8.76
C ILE A 282 -18.95 1.12 -8.11
N ASN A 283 -18.71 -0.13 -7.72
CA ASN A 283 -19.70 -0.93 -6.99
C ASN A 283 -19.76 -0.58 -5.49
N ASP A 284 -18.68 0.01 -4.94
CA ASP A 284 -18.58 0.50 -3.56
C ASP A 284 -17.76 1.81 -3.54
N SER A 285 -18.13 2.78 -2.71
CA SER A 285 -17.55 4.13 -2.71
C SER A 285 -16.06 4.20 -2.35
N GLU A 286 -15.45 3.06 -1.98
CA GLU A 286 -14.03 2.93 -1.63
C GLU A 286 -13.20 2.16 -2.67
N GLU A 287 -13.80 1.70 -3.77
CA GLU A 287 -13.11 0.98 -4.84
C GLU A 287 -13.38 1.68 -6.19
N SER A 288 -12.86 2.90 -6.35
CA SER A 288 -12.87 3.58 -7.65
C SER A 288 -11.70 3.06 -8.48
N ASN A 289 -11.98 2.49 -9.65
CA ASN A 289 -10.92 2.13 -10.61
C ASN A 289 -10.74 3.29 -11.58
N ILE A 290 -9.76 4.15 -11.29
CA ILE A 290 -9.46 5.34 -12.09
C ILE A 290 -8.12 5.15 -12.76
N GLU A 291 -8.03 5.47 -14.05
CA GLU A 291 -6.77 5.44 -14.79
C GLU A 291 -6.46 6.83 -15.37
N LEU A 292 -5.18 7.20 -15.36
CA LEU A 292 -4.63 8.37 -16.04
C LEU A 292 -3.26 7.98 -16.59
N ALA A 293 -3.11 7.97 -17.91
CA ALA A 293 -1.92 7.43 -18.57
C ALA A 293 -1.56 6.02 -18.02
N GLN A 294 -0.33 5.82 -17.55
CA GLN A 294 0.14 4.56 -16.95
C GLN A 294 -0.27 4.35 -15.49
N TYR A 295 -0.90 5.34 -14.85
CA TYR A 295 -1.24 5.29 -13.43
C TYR A 295 -2.64 4.74 -13.19
N ARG A 296 -2.76 3.93 -12.13
CA ARG A 296 -4.03 3.42 -11.62
C ARG A 296 -4.26 3.91 -10.21
N PHE A 297 -5.44 4.44 -9.92
CA PHE A 297 -5.80 4.96 -8.60
C PHE A 297 -7.05 4.25 -8.09
N SER A 298 -7.03 3.95 -6.78
CA SER A 298 -8.18 3.38 -6.05
C SER A 298 -9.11 4.44 -5.45
N SER A 299 -8.73 5.73 -5.51
CA SER A 299 -9.49 6.83 -4.91
C SER A 299 -9.27 8.16 -5.63
N ILE A 300 -10.27 9.04 -5.57
CA ILE A 300 -10.21 10.41 -6.11
C ILE A 300 -9.12 11.22 -5.42
N LYS A 301 -8.88 11.03 -4.12
CA LYS A 301 -7.81 11.71 -3.38
C LYS A 301 -6.42 11.37 -3.91
N ALA A 302 -6.19 10.12 -4.30
CA ALA A 302 -4.91 9.72 -4.89
C ALA A 302 -4.72 10.36 -6.28
N LEU A 303 -5.77 10.40 -7.08
CA LEU A 303 -5.76 11.11 -8.37
C LEU A 303 -5.53 12.62 -8.18
N GLU A 304 -6.20 13.26 -7.22
CA GLU A 304 -6.01 14.68 -6.90
C GLU A 304 -4.53 15.02 -6.68
N GLN A 305 -3.85 14.19 -5.87
CA GLN A 305 -2.42 14.36 -5.63
C GLN A 305 -1.62 14.30 -6.94
N MET A 306 -1.94 13.38 -7.85
CA MET A 306 -1.27 13.32 -9.14
C MET A 306 -1.56 14.55 -10.01
N LEU A 307 -2.82 14.95 -10.11
CA LEU A 307 -3.23 16.12 -10.91
C LEU A 307 -2.53 17.41 -10.44
N ALA A 308 -2.32 17.57 -9.13
CA ALA A 308 -1.59 18.70 -8.56
C ALA A 308 -0.13 18.83 -9.05
N ARG A 309 0.43 17.77 -9.66
CA ARG A 309 1.79 17.74 -10.22
C ARG A 309 1.84 18.11 -11.70
N TYR A 310 0.71 18.18 -12.38
CA TYR A 310 0.66 18.62 -13.78
C TYR A 310 0.85 20.14 -13.89
N PRO A 311 1.40 20.64 -15.01
CA PRO A 311 1.50 22.07 -15.27
C PRO A 311 0.14 22.77 -15.21
N ARG A 312 0.12 24.01 -14.68
CA ARG A 312 -1.08 24.86 -14.72
C ARG A 312 -1.52 25.08 -16.16
N GLY A 313 -2.83 25.07 -16.40
CA GLY A 313 -3.42 25.18 -17.74
C GLY A 313 -3.57 23.85 -18.47
N THR A 314 -3.11 22.73 -17.90
CA THR A 314 -3.34 21.40 -18.50
C THR A 314 -4.84 21.12 -18.63
N ALA A 315 -5.25 20.66 -19.80
CA ALA A 315 -6.62 20.28 -20.11
C ALA A 315 -6.74 18.76 -20.16
N PHE A 316 -7.61 18.21 -19.31
CA PHE A 316 -7.91 16.78 -19.25
C PHE A 316 -9.28 16.48 -19.85
N VAL A 317 -9.42 15.26 -20.35
CA VAL A 317 -10.69 14.72 -20.83
C VAL A 317 -11.07 13.52 -19.98
N VAL A 318 -12.28 13.52 -19.43
CA VAL A 318 -12.80 12.38 -18.65
C VAL A 318 -13.61 11.47 -19.56
N GLN A 319 -13.20 10.20 -19.65
CA GLN A 319 -13.93 9.16 -20.36
C GLN A 319 -14.57 8.17 -19.39
N ARG A 320 -15.83 7.82 -19.63
CA ARG A 320 -16.59 6.84 -18.84
C ARG A 320 -16.60 5.50 -19.56
N THR A 321 -16.24 4.42 -18.87
CA THR A 321 -16.28 3.05 -19.43
C THR A 321 -17.27 2.16 -18.66
N ASN A 322 -18.38 1.83 -19.33
CA ASN A 322 -19.49 0.94 -18.95
C ASN A 322 -20.42 1.35 -17.78
N GLN A 323 -21.73 1.41 -18.09
CA GLN A 323 -22.83 2.12 -17.41
C GLN A 323 -23.48 1.38 -16.23
N ALA A 324 -22.73 1.00 -15.20
CA ALA A 324 -23.34 0.52 -13.96
C ALA A 324 -22.65 1.14 -12.75
N GLY A 325 -22.95 2.40 -12.45
CA GLY A 325 -22.43 3.09 -11.27
C GLY A 325 -22.64 4.60 -11.38
N ASP A 326 -23.06 5.24 -10.28
CA ASP A 326 -23.16 6.70 -10.22
C ASP A 326 -21.75 7.30 -10.06
N VAL A 327 -21.19 7.79 -11.16
CA VAL A 327 -19.89 8.49 -11.19
C VAL A 327 -20.03 10.01 -11.03
N THR A 328 -21.24 10.52 -10.82
CA THR A 328 -21.52 11.97 -10.77
C THR A 328 -20.76 12.65 -9.64
N ALA A 329 -20.70 12.01 -8.48
CA ALA A 329 -19.96 12.51 -7.32
C ALA A 329 -18.44 12.57 -7.59
N ALA A 330 -17.90 11.54 -8.25
CA ALA A 330 -16.48 11.49 -8.64
C ALA A 330 -16.14 12.63 -9.61
N ILE A 331 -16.94 12.82 -10.65
CA ILE A 331 -16.74 13.87 -11.66
C ILE A 331 -16.88 15.27 -11.05
N SER A 332 -17.89 15.48 -10.20
CA SER A 332 -18.06 16.74 -9.47
C SER A 332 -16.85 17.06 -8.57
N GLY A 333 -16.27 16.02 -7.95
CA GLY A 333 -15.03 16.13 -7.20
C GLY A 333 -13.86 16.56 -8.08
N LEU A 334 -13.70 15.91 -9.24
CA LEU A 334 -12.63 16.23 -10.20
C LEU A 334 -12.72 17.66 -10.74
N LEU A 335 -13.91 18.15 -11.08
CA LEU A 335 -14.08 19.54 -11.54
C LEU A 335 -13.66 20.57 -10.48
N LYS A 336 -13.97 20.32 -9.20
CA LYS A 336 -13.54 21.18 -8.09
C LYS A 336 -12.02 21.16 -7.92
N ILE A 337 -11.42 19.98 -8.00
CA ILE A 337 -9.97 19.79 -7.95
C ILE A 337 -9.31 20.57 -9.10
N ALA A 338 -9.82 20.43 -10.32
CA ALA A 338 -9.26 21.10 -11.48
C ALA A 338 -9.23 22.62 -11.31
N ALA A 339 -10.34 23.21 -10.85
CA ALA A 339 -10.42 24.64 -10.55
C ALA A 339 -9.38 25.08 -9.49
N ALA A 340 -9.19 24.27 -8.43
CA ALA A 340 -8.23 24.58 -7.35
C ALA A 340 -6.77 24.61 -7.83
N TYR A 341 -6.40 23.74 -8.77
CA TYR A 341 -5.03 23.66 -9.31
C TYR A 341 -4.82 24.42 -10.63
N GLY A 342 -5.83 25.16 -11.11
CA GLY A 342 -5.77 25.88 -12.38
C GLY A 342 -5.66 24.94 -13.59
N LEU A 343 -6.31 23.77 -13.50
CA LEU A 343 -6.46 22.79 -14.57
C LEU A 343 -7.86 22.92 -15.16
N SER A 344 -8.08 22.35 -16.35
CA SER A 344 -9.42 22.22 -16.91
C SER A 344 -9.75 20.75 -17.14
N ILE A 345 -10.99 20.37 -16.86
CA ILE A 345 -11.50 19.02 -17.14
C ILE A 345 -12.74 19.19 -18.00
N LYS A 346 -12.78 18.46 -19.12
CA LYS A 346 -13.94 18.40 -20.01
C LYS A 346 -14.51 16.99 -20.00
N GLU A 347 -15.83 16.91 -20.05
CA GLU A 347 -16.53 15.70 -20.47
C GLU A 347 -16.71 15.79 -21.99
N PRO A 348 -16.44 14.70 -22.75
CA PRO A 348 -16.64 14.66 -24.18
C PRO A 348 -18.11 14.79 -24.59
#